data_AF-A0AAV8WUX3-F1
#
_entry.id   AF-A0AAV8WUX3-F1
#
_cell.length_a   1.000
_cell.length_b   1.000
_cell.length_c   1.000
_cell.angle_alpha   90.00
_cell.angle_beta   90.00
_cell.angle_gamma   90.00
#
_symmetry.space_group_name_H-M   'P 1'
#
loop_
_entity.id
_entity.type
_entity.pdbx_description
1 polymer ?
#
loop_
_entity_poly.entity_id
_entity_poly.type
_entity_poly.pdbx_seq_one_letter_code
_entity_poly.pdbx_strand_id
1 'polypeptide(L)'
;MGRIHEVLLDKAKSDIPTYPSSHSVEKCECPKEYTGFSCQDPNEGYFRYFSKNPKDKWIDLVIGKAQPCECNGRSKQCHPNTGQCMVRIKFIKFLDILIEFFVVLRIALSIRRAPTAIYAMWVTIRIRMEIVQHVSAPLQIKITQKVVHQAITVLFVNAKKVSS
;
A
#
# COMPACT_ATOMS: atom_id res chain seq x y z
N MET A 1 14.98 -15.50 12.05
CA MET A 1 14.72 -14.13 11.54
C MET A 1 16.00 -13.62 10.91
N GLY A 2 16.15 -13.75 9.60
CA GLY A 2 17.29 -13.16 8.89
C GLY A 2 17.05 -11.67 8.69
N ARG A 3 17.90 -10.84 9.29
CA ARG A 3 17.96 -9.41 9.02
C ARG A 3 19.08 -9.21 8.01
N ILE A 4 18.77 -8.65 6.85
CA ILE A 4 19.79 -8.26 5.88
C ILE A 4 20.54 -7.09 6.50
N HIS A 5 21.74 -7.38 7.00
CA HIS A 5 22.73 -6.38 7.33
C HIS A 5 23.62 -6.30 6.11
N GLU A 6 23.59 -5.15 5.44
CA GLU A 6 24.45 -4.82 4.28
C GLU A 6 23.92 -5.30 2.92
N VAL A 7 23.43 -4.33 2.14
CA VAL A 7 23.18 -4.48 0.69
C VAL A 7 24.26 -3.67 0.00
N LEU A 8 25.24 -4.36 -0.58
CA LEU A 8 26.26 -3.76 -1.43
C LEU A 8 25.66 -3.63 -2.85
N LEU A 9 25.43 -2.42 -3.34
CA LEU A 9 25.00 -2.19 -4.73
C LEU A 9 26.22 -1.95 -5.63
N ASP A 10 26.22 -2.58 -6.79
CA ASP A 10 27.21 -2.32 -7.84
C ASP A 10 27.10 -0.87 -8.33
N LYS A 11 28.24 -0.18 -8.38
CA LYS A 11 28.33 1.22 -8.83
C LYS A 11 28.41 1.28 -10.35
N ALA A 12 27.61 2.14 -10.96
CA ALA A 12 27.82 2.54 -12.34
C ALA A 12 29.07 3.45 -12.41
N LYS A 13 30.18 2.91 -12.94
CA LYS A 13 31.44 3.56 -13.36
C LYS A 13 31.83 4.88 -12.65
N SER A 14 32.73 4.79 -11.69
CA SER A 14 33.24 5.90 -10.87
C SER A 14 34.54 6.53 -11.40
N ASP A 15 34.53 7.09 -12.61
CA ASP A 15 35.71 7.82 -13.13
C ASP A 15 35.53 9.35 -13.15
N ILE A 16 34.43 9.86 -12.57
CA ILE A 16 34.19 11.30 -12.42
C ILE A 16 34.10 11.62 -10.92
N PRO A 17 35.13 12.24 -10.30
CA PRO A 17 35.23 12.45 -8.85
C PRO A 17 34.24 13.48 -8.28
N THR A 18 33.28 13.97 -9.08
CA THR A 18 32.41 15.10 -8.73
C THR A 18 31.12 14.69 -8.02
N TYR A 19 30.73 13.41 -8.04
CA TYR A 19 29.51 12.94 -7.36
C TYR A 19 29.83 11.92 -6.27
N PRO A 20 29.46 12.18 -4.99
CA PRO A 20 29.59 11.19 -3.93
C PRO A 20 28.72 9.98 -4.26
N SER A 21 29.21 8.77 -3.99
CA SER A 21 28.44 7.55 -4.20
C SER A 21 27.19 7.56 -3.31
N SER A 22 26.04 7.78 -3.94
CA SER A 22 24.73 7.77 -3.28
C SER A 22 24.30 6.33 -3.02
N HIS A 23 24.19 5.94 -1.75
CA HIS A 23 23.52 4.71 -1.31
C HIS A 23 21.99 4.85 -1.29
N SER A 24 21.43 5.92 -1.87
CA SER A 24 19.99 6.18 -1.83
C SER A 24 19.27 5.49 -3.00
N VAL A 25 18.13 4.88 -2.70
CA VAL A 25 17.18 4.42 -3.73
C VAL A 25 16.55 5.69 -4.32
N GLU A 26 16.84 5.97 -5.59
CA GLU A 26 16.22 7.08 -6.29
C GLU A 26 14.70 6.91 -6.28
N LYS A 27 13.98 7.98 -5.93
CA LYS A 27 12.52 8.04 -6.04
C LYS A 27 12.19 9.11 -7.07
N CYS A 28 11.87 8.66 -8.27
CA CYS A 28 11.47 9.52 -9.37
C CYS A 28 10.06 10.10 -9.13
N GLU A 29 9.84 11.34 -9.55
CA GLU A 29 8.51 11.92 -9.63
C GLU A 29 7.85 11.44 -10.93
N CYS A 30 6.92 10.49 -10.80
CA CYS A 30 6.33 9.84 -11.95
C CYS A 30 5.16 10.64 -12.53
N PRO A 31 5.00 10.62 -13.86
CA PRO A 31 3.76 11.08 -14.48
C PRO A 31 2.60 10.19 -14.04
N LYS A 32 1.36 10.67 -14.20
CA LYS A 32 0.15 10.03 -13.66
C LYS A 32 -0.08 8.60 -14.14
N GLU A 33 0.50 8.21 -15.28
CA GLU A 33 0.35 6.90 -15.90
C GLU A 33 1.28 5.84 -15.30
N TYR A 34 2.31 6.26 -14.55
CA TYR A 34 3.36 5.38 -14.02
C TYR A 34 3.50 5.51 -12.49
N THR A 35 4.05 4.47 -11.87
CA THR A 35 4.28 4.36 -10.44
C THR A 35 5.55 3.53 -10.15
N GLY A 36 5.88 3.40 -8.87
CA GLY A 36 7.11 2.76 -8.39
C GLY A 36 8.26 3.75 -8.21
N PHE A 37 9.34 3.31 -7.56
CA PHE A 37 10.51 4.16 -7.28
C PHE A 37 11.19 4.67 -8.56
N SER A 38 11.15 3.89 -9.63
CA SER A 38 11.76 4.21 -10.93
C SER A 38 10.74 4.46 -12.05
N CYS A 39 9.45 4.65 -11.75
CA CYS A 39 8.38 4.86 -12.74
C CYS A 39 8.25 3.76 -13.81
N GLN A 40 8.55 2.52 -13.45
CA GLN A 40 8.53 1.39 -14.39
C GLN A 40 7.17 0.69 -14.43
N ASP A 41 6.36 0.85 -13.39
CA ASP A 41 5.09 0.15 -13.26
C ASP A 41 3.92 1.03 -13.73
N PRO A 42 2.90 0.47 -14.42
CA PRO A 42 1.69 1.21 -14.71
C PRO A 42 0.96 1.61 -13.42
N ASN A 43 0.47 2.85 -13.37
CA ASN A 43 -0.32 3.34 -12.24
C ASN A 43 -1.73 2.73 -12.23
N GLU A 44 -2.46 2.91 -11.13
CA GLU A 44 -3.83 2.40 -11.00
C GLU A 44 -4.72 2.93 -12.14
N GLY A 45 -5.42 2.01 -12.82
CA GLY A 45 -6.24 2.34 -13.98
C GLY A 45 -5.48 2.42 -15.31
N TYR A 46 -4.20 2.04 -15.31
CA TYR A 46 -3.39 1.86 -16.51
C TYR A 46 -2.86 0.42 -16.61
N PHE A 47 -2.56 -0.02 -17.82
CA PHE A 47 -1.89 -1.29 -18.11
C PHE A 47 -0.74 -1.10 -19.09
N ARG A 48 0.21 -2.03 -19.08
CA ARG A 48 1.35 -2.07 -19.99
C ARG A 48 0.90 -2.63 -21.33
N TYR A 49 0.96 -1.78 -22.36
CA TYR A 49 0.67 -2.13 -23.73
C TYR A 49 1.97 -2.22 -24.53
N PHE A 50 2.17 -3.35 -25.21
CA PHE A 50 3.25 -3.53 -26.17
C PHE A 50 2.73 -3.22 -27.56
N SER A 51 3.35 -2.27 -28.25
CA SER A 51 2.97 -1.99 -29.63
C SER A 51 3.29 -3.18 -30.52
N LYS A 52 2.33 -3.49 -31.40
CA LYS A 52 2.48 -4.53 -32.44
C LYS A 52 2.95 -3.94 -33.77
N ASN A 53 3.04 -2.62 -33.87
CA ASN A 53 3.46 -1.97 -35.10
C ASN A 53 4.99 -1.91 -35.15
N PRO A 54 5.65 -2.58 -36.12
CA PRO A 54 7.11 -2.58 -36.25
C PRO A 54 7.70 -1.20 -36.56
N LYS A 55 6.86 -0.22 -36.94
CA LYS A 55 7.27 1.17 -37.19
C LYS A 55 7.26 2.05 -35.94
N ASP A 56 6.70 1.58 -34.83
CA ASP A 56 6.68 2.36 -33.59
C ASP A 56 8.07 2.35 -32.91
N LYS A 57 8.26 3.21 -31.90
CA LYS A 57 9.55 3.31 -31.19
C LYS A 57 9.91 1.96 -30.58
N TRP A 58 11.16 1.53 -30.72
CA TRP A 58 11.65 0.25 -30.19
C TRP A 58 11.28 0.03 -28.72
N ILE A 59 11.26 1.10 -27.93
CA ILE A 59 10.91 1.05 -26.51
C ILE A 59 9.45 0.65 -26.27
N ASP A 60 8.53 1.09 -27.13
CA ASP A 60 7.09 0.75 -27.05
C ASP A 60 6.82 -0.70 -27.47
N LEU A 61 7.72 -1.30 -28.26
CA LEU A 61 7.64 -2.70 -28.66
C LEU A 61 8.22 -3.64 -27.61
N VAL A 62 9.35 -3.27 -26.98
CA VAL A 62 10.10 -4.16 -26.08
C VAL A 62 9.76 -3.94 -24.61
N ILE A 63 9.62 -2.69 -24.17
CA ILE A 63 9.33 -2.34 -22.77
C ILE A 63 7.84 -2.09 -22.58
N GLY A 64 7.18 -1.56 -23.61
CA GLY A 64 5.78 -1.21 -23.60
C GLY A 64 5.51 0.17 -23.00
N LYS A 65 4.30 0.67 -23.22
CA LYS A 65 3.83 1.96 -22.73
C LYS A 65 2.62 1.79 -21.82
N ALA A 66 2.45 2.67 -20.84
CA ALA A 66 1.25 2.69 -20.01
C ALA A 66 0.07 3.28 -20.80
N GLN A 67 -1.03 2.53 -20.88
CA GLN A 67 -2.29 2.97 -21.50
C GLN A 67 -3.45 2.85 -20.52
N PRO A 68 -4.44 3.76 -20.60
CA PRO A 68 -5.60 3.72 -19.72
C PRO A 68 -6.42 2.44 -19.94
N CYS A 69 -7.03 1.91 -18.88
CA CYS A 69 -7.92 0.76 -18.96
C CYS A 69 -9.21 1.12 -19.73
N GLU A 70 -9.44 0.50 -20.88
CA GLU A 70 -10.65 0.69 -21.70
C GLU A 70 -11.74 -0.35 -21.38
N CYS A 71 -12.30 -0.27 -20.17
CA CYS A 71 -13.33 -1.22 -19.73
C CYS A 71 -14.77 -0.79 -20.05
N ASN A 72 -14.96 0.05 -21.08
CA ASN A 72 -16.28 0.54 -21.53
C ASN A 72 -17.16 1.08 -20.37
N GLY A 73 -16.54 1.78 -19.42
CA GLY A 73 -17.22 2.34 -18.24
C GLY A 73 -17.64 1.32 -17.16
N ARG A 74 -17.43 0.01 -17.36
CA ARG A 74 -17.81 -1.04 -16.39
C ARG A 74 -16.83 -1.20 -15.24
N SER A 75 -15.56 -0.85 -15.47
CA SER A 75 -14.53 -0.82 -14.44
C SER A 75 -13.56 0.32 -14.71
N LYS A 76 -12.91 0.79 -13.65
CA LYS A 76 -11.77 1.73 -13.73
C LYS A 76 -10.44 1.03 -13.45
N GLN A 77 -10.47 -0.28 -13.18
CA GLN A 77 -9.30 -1.07 -12.83
C GLN A 77 -9.19 -2.26 -13.80
N CYS A 78 -7.98 -2.50 -14.27
CA CYS A 78 -7.63 -3.64 -15.09
C CYS A 78 -6.29 -4.23 -14.64
N HIS A 79 -5.99 -5.44 -15.08
CA HIS A 79 -4.77 -6.12 -14.75
C HIS A 79 -3.56 -5.43 -15.42
N PRO A 80 -2.49 -5.09 -14.68
CA PRO A 80 -1.45 -4.17 -15.14
C PRO A 80 -0.64 -4.69 -16.33
N ASN A 81 -0.56 -6.01 -16.52
CA ASN A 81 0.22 -6.61 -17.62
C ASN A 81 -0.63 -7.11 -18.79
N THR A 82 -1.93 -7.35 -18.57
CA THR A 82 -2.79 -7.99 -19.58
C THR A 82 -3.90 -7.07 -20.06
N GLY A 83 -4.18 -5.97 -19.36
CA GLY A 83 -5.30 -5.07 -19.66
C GLY A 83 -6.69 -5.67 -19.36
N GLN A 84 -6.77 -6.87 -18.78
CA GLN A 84 -8.04 -7.51 -18.49
C GLN A 84 -8.81 -6.76 -17.41
N CYS A 85 -10.04 -6.38 -17.71
CA CYS A 85 -10.89 -5.63 -16.79
C CYS A 85 -11.19 -6.43 -15.53
N MET A 86 -10.82 -5.85 -14.39
CA MET A 86 -11.17 -6.42 -13.10
C MET A 86 -12.60 -6.03 -12.79
N VAL A 87 -13.49 -7.02 -12.73
CA VAL A 87 -14.83 -6.82 -12.19
C VAL A 87 -14.61 -6.52 -10.70
N ARG A 88 -14.99 -5.32 -10.25
CA ARG A 88 -14.95 -4.99 -8.82
C ARG A 88 -15.96 -5.89 -8.11
N ILE A 89 -15.53 -7.09 -7.72
CA ILE A 89 -16.21 -7.85 -6.68
C ILE A 89 -15.84 -7.18 -5.35
N LYS A 90 -16.32 -5.95 -5.13
CA LYS A 90 -16.24 -5.27 -3.82
C LYS A 90 -16.79 -6.17 -2.71
N PHE A 91 -17.64 -7.12 -3.08
CA PHE A 91 -18.21 -8.13 -2.22
C PHE A 91 -17.17 -9.03 -1.55
N ILE A 92 -16.05 -9.37 -2.21
CA ILE A 92 -15.04 -10.27 -1.63
C ILE A 92 -14.27 -9.55 -0.53
N LYS A 93 -13.84 -8.30 -0.73
CA LYS A 93 -13.17 -7.52 0.33
C LYS A 93 -14.07 -7.25 1.54
N PHE A 94 -15.38 -7.08 1.32
CA PHE A 94 -16.34 -6.95 2.42
C PHE A 94 -16.54 -8.28 3.15
N LEU A 95 -16.56 -9.40 2.42
CA LEU A 95 -16.54 -10.74 3.01
C LEU A 95 -15.25 -10.98 3.81
N ASP A 96 -14.08 -10.59 3.31
CA ASP A 96 -12.80 -10.75 4.02
C ASP A 96 -12.81 -10.00 5.36
N ILE A 97 -13.31 -8.75 5.36
CA ILE A 97 -13.46 -7.94 6.58
C ILE A 97 -14.48 -8.59 7.54
N LEU A 98 -15.60 -9.09 7.03
CA LEU A 98 -16.60 -9.78 7.85
C LEU A 98 -16.07 -11.11 8.40
N ILE A 99 -15.34 -11.89 7.61
CA ILE A 99 -14.72 -13.16 8.00
C ILE A 99 -13.70 -12.90 9.11
N GLU A 100 -12.83 -11.89 8.96
CA GLU A 100 -11.91 -11.47 10.02
C GLU A 100 -12.67 -11.04 11.29
N PHE A 101 -13.76 -10.26 11.16
CA PHE A 101 -14.58 -9.87 12.31
C PHE A 101 -15.23 -11.07 13.01
N PHE A 102 -15.77 -12.04 12.26
CA PHE A 102 -16.36 -13.26 12.81
C PHE A 102 -15.32 -14.17 13.46
N VAL A 103 -14.12 -14.29 12.87
CA VAL A 103 -12.99 -15.04 13.43
C VAL A 103 -12.54 -14.39 14.75
N VAL A 104 -12.37 -13.07 14.79
CA VAL A 104 -11.99 -12.33 16.01
C VAL A 104 -13.08 -12.44 17.08
N LEU A 105 -14.37 -12.35 16.72
CA LEU A 105 -15.48 -12.50 17.66
C LEU A 105 -15.54 -13.93 18.23
N ARG A 106 -15.35 -14.95 17.40
CA ARG A 106 -15.27 -16.36 17.86
C ARG A 106 -14.08 -16.59 18.77
N ILE A 107 -12.91 -16.06 18.44
CA ILE A 107 -11.71 -16.12 19.27
C ILE A 107 -11.95 -15.42 20.61
N ALA A 108 -12.50 -14.19 20.61
CA ALA A 108 -12.81 -13.44 21.82
C ALA A 108 -13.83 -14.17 22.73
N LEU A 109 -14.81 -14.85 22.14
CA LEU A 109 -15.78 -15.67 22.88
C LEU A 109 -15.20 -17.00 23.38
N SER A 110 -14.16 -17.52 22.73
CA SER A 110 -13.44 -18.75 23.13
C SER A 110 -12.37 -18.47 24.20
N ILE A 111 -11.86 -17.24 24.29
CA ILE A 111 -10.98 -16.79 25.38
C ILE A 111 -11.83 -16.41 26.59
N ARG A 112 -12.44 -17.40 27.27
CA ARG A 112 -12.97 -17.19 28.64
C ARG A 112 -11.89 -17.30 29.73
N ARG A 113 -10.62 -17.54 29.38
CA ARG A 113 -9.49 -17.55 30.33
C ARG A 113 -8.15 -17.64 29.58
N ALA A 114 -7.58 -16.51 29.18
CA ALA A 114 -6.15 -16.37 28.95
C ALA A 114 -5.72 -14.95 29.35
N PRO A 115 -4.54 -14.77 29.96
CA PRO A 115 -4.15 -13.49 30.57
C PRO A 115 -4.09 -12.39 29.52
N THR A 116 -4.72 -11.26 29.83
CA THR A 116 -4.93 -10.08 28.98
C THR A 116 -3.66 -9.53 28.31
N ALA A 117 -2.48 -9.91 28.78
CA ALA A 117 -1.18 -9.48 28.26
C ALA A 117 -0.85 -10.07 26.87
N ILE A 118 -1.21 -11.32 26.58
CA ILE A 118 -0.84 -11.98 25.31
C ILE A 118 -1.69 -11.45 24.16
N TYR A 119 -2.99 -11.22 24.39
CA TYR A 119 -3.89 -10.63 23.40
C TYR A 119 -3.53 -9.17 23.12
N ALA A 120 -3.19 -8.38 24.15
CA ALA A 120 -2.70 -7.01 23.96
C ALA A 120 -1.38 -6.97 23.16
N MET A 121 -0.45 -7.92 23.39
CA MET A 121 0.75 -8.07 22.57
C MET A 121 0.42 -8.46 21.12
N TRP A 122 -0.47 -9.44 20.90
CA TRP A 122 -0.84 -9.87 19.55
C TRP A 122 -1.58 -8.78 18.76
N VAL A 123 -2.51 -8.07 19.39
CA VAL A 123 -3.25 -6.94 18.79
C VAL A 123 -2.31 -5.78 18.48
N THR A 124 -1.41 -5.42 19.39
CA THR A 124 -0.40 -4.39 19.11
C THR A 124 0.58 -4.81 18.03
N ILE A 125 0.98 -6.09 17.95
CA ILE A 125 1.84 -6.61 16.87
C ILE A 125 1.10 -6.61 15.52
N ARG A 126 -0.16 -7.04 15.47
CA ARG A 126 -0.96 -7.06 14.22
C ARG A 126 -1.29 -5.65 13.74
N ILE A 127 -1.70 -4.74 14.63
CA ILE A 127 -1.90 -3.31 14.34
C ILE A 127 -0.57 -2.68 13.87
N ARG A 128 0.55 -2.99 14.52
CA ARG A 128 1.87 -2.47 14.13
C ARG A 128 2.34 -3.01 12.76
N MET A 129 1.87 -4.18 12.31
CA MET A 129 2.14 -4.68 10.95
C MET A 129 1.21 -4.09 9.88
N GLU A 130 -0.06 -3.83 10.18
CA GLU A 130 -0.99 -3.16 9.25
C GLU A 130 -0.65 -1.67 9.02
N ILE A 131 -0.05 -1.00 10.02
CA ILE A 131 0.39 0.39 9.86
C ILE A 131 1.58 0.51 8.89
N VAL A 132 2.40 -0.52 8.72
CA VAL A 132 3.62 -0.43 7.87
C VAL A 132 3.29 -0.38 6.37
N GLN A 133 2.16 -0.94 5.92
CA GLN A 133 1.79 -0.90 4.49
C GLN A 133 1.12 0.42 4.04
N HIS A 134 0.78 1.33 4.96
CA HIS A 134 0.11 2.60 4.63
C HIS A 134 0.99 3.86 4.86
N VAL A 135 2.23 3.72 5.32
CA VAL A 135 3.16 4.86 5.50
C VAL A 135 3.98 5.09 4.23
N SER A 136 3.31 5.55 3.18
CA SER A 136 3.97 6.14 2.01
C SER A 136 3.17 7.31 1.43
N ALA A 137 2.60 8.17 2.29
CA ALA A 137 2.08 9.47 1.88
C ALA A 137 2.22 10.51 3.02
N PRO A 138 3.25 11.37 3.01
CA PRO A 138 3.45 12.36 4.05
C PRO A 138 2.65 13.64 3.72
N LEU A 139 1.31 13.62 3.75
CA LEU A 139 0.54 14.89 3.73
C LEU A 139 -0.91 14.84 4.26
N GLN A 140 -1.32 13.84 5.06
CA GLN A 140 -2.68 13.82 5.64
C GLN A 140 -2.74 13.54 7.15
N ILE A 141 -1.59 13.33 7.82
CA ILE A 141 -1.55 12.85 9.21
C ILE A 141 -1.86 13.95 10.24
N LYS A 142 -1.62 15.24 9.93
CA LYS A 142 -1.85 16.33 10.90
C LYS A 142 -3.33 16.63 11.19
N ILE A 143 -4.24 16.35 10.25
CA ILE A 143 -5.67 16.64 10.42
C ILE A 143 -6.34 15.53 11.24
N THR A 144 -5.99 14.26 11.00
CA THR A 144 -6.58 13.12 11.69
C THR A 144 -6.19 13.05 13.17
N GLN A 145 -4.97 13.44 13.53
CA GLN A 145 -4.53 13.38 14.93
C GLN A 145 -5.29 14.36 15.84
N LYS A 146 -5.63 15.57 15.36
CA LYS A 146 -6.44 16.54 16.13
C LYS A 146 -7.87 16.05 16.34
N VAL A 147 -8.48 15.48 15.31
CA VAL A 147 -9.86 14.95 15.38
C VAL A 147 -9.92 13.74 16.31
N VAL A 148 -8.94 12.85 16.26
CA VAL A 148 -8.85 11.68 17.14
C VAL A 148 -8.62 12.09 18.60
N HIS A 149 -7.74 13.06 18.86
CA HIS A 149 -7.51 13.53 20.23
C HIS A 149 -8.75 14.21 20.82
N GLN A 150 -9.48 15.01 20.03
CA GLN A 150 -10.74 15.62 20.47
C GLN A 150 -11.83 14.56 20.74
N ALA A 151 -11.97 13.56 19.87
CA ALA A 151 -12.94 12.47 20.06
C ALA A 151 -12.64 11.63 21.31
N ILE A 152 -11.37 11.33 21.58
CA ILE A 152 -10.95 10.60 22.80
C ILE A 152 -11.26 11.41 24.06
N THR A 153 -11.03 12.72 24.05
CA THR A 153 -11.30 13.57 25.22
C THR A 153 -12.79 13.64 25.53
N VAL A 154 -13.64 13.75 24.50
CA VAL A 154 -15.12 13.74 24.66
C VAL A 154 -15.62 12.40 25.21
N LEU A 155 -15.05 11.28 24.77
CA LEU A 155 -15.38 9.95 25.28
C LEU A 155 -14.96 9.78 26.74
N PHE A 156 -13.78 10.26 27.14
CA PHE A 156 -13.31 10.20 28.53
C PHE A 156 -14.15 11.06 29.48
N VAL A 157 -14.58 12.26 29.05
CA VAL A 157 -15.46 13.14 29.84
C VAL A 157 -16.85 12.51 30.02
N ASN A 158 -17.40 11.91 28.97
CA ASN A 158 -18.69 11.20 29.05
C ASN A 158 -18.62 9.92 29.89
N ALA A 159 -17.50 9.19 29.86
CA ALA A 159 -17.30 8.00 30.69
C ALA A 159 -17.26 8.31 32.19
N LYS A 160 -16.70 9.47 32.59
CA LYS A 160 -16.73 9.92 33.99
C LYS A 160 -18.14 10.31 34.46
N LYS A 161 -19.00 10.78 33.56
CA LYS A 161 -20.38 11.19 33.89
C LYS A 161 -21.34 10.00 34.10
N VAL A 162 -21.00 8.82 33.57
CA VAL A 162 -21.78 7.58 33.73
C VAL A 162 -21.38 6.80 34.99
N SER A 163 -20.30 7.20 35.66
CA SER A 163 -19.77 6.56 36.87
C SER A 163 -20.04 7.34 38.17
N SER A 164 -20.94 8.34 38.16
CA SER A 164 -21.36 9.10 39.35
C SER A 164 -22.87 9.17 39.45
#